data_AF-A0A158JMB3-F1
#
_entry.id   AF-A0A158JMB3-F1
#
_cell.length_a   1.000
_cell.length_b   1.000
_cell.length_c   1.000
_cell.angle_alpha   90.00
_cell.angle_beta   90.00
_cell.angle_gamma   90.00
#
_symmetry.space_group_name_H-M   'P 1'
#
loop_
_entity.id
_entity.type
_entity.pdbx_description
1 polymer ?
#
loop_
_entity_poly.entity_id
_entity_poly.type
_entity_poly.pdbx_seq_one_letter_code
_entity_poly.pdbx_strand_id
1 'polypeptide(L)'
;MKPLLVTDIAHESLSIATTGASTGTIGVSSYFMSIDNPENQAFLTRYTARYADARDPRLGSYAVVLPHGENTYAGIRLFAEAVRSAGSVDAERVKAALPAVSVALPRGRTGVSHDGGHVLCQTRIGQALADNSFSILDSIGPVTPVCEG
;
A
#
# COMPACT_ATOMS: atom_id res chain seq x y z
N MET A 1 11.29 0.81 -28.49
CA MET A 1 10.89 0.33 -27.14
C MET A 1 10.38 -1.09 -27.28
N LYS A 2 10.85 -2.03 -26.44
CA LYS A 2 10.24 -3.36 -26.34
C LYS A 2 8.89 -3.19 -25.61
N PRO A 3 7.78 -3.76 -26.09
CA PRO A 3 6.51 -3.65 -25.39
C PRO A 3 6.65 -4.30 -24.00
N LEU A 4 6.28 -3.55 -22.97
CA LEU A 4 6.19 -4.03 -21.59
C LEU A 4 4.72 -4.17 -21.24
N LEU A 5 4.34 -5.31 -20.67
CA LEU A 5 3.00 -5.47 -20.12
C LEU A 5 2.86 -4.53 -18.91
N VAL A 6 1.88 -3.64 -18.96
CA VAL A 6 1.47 -2.79 -17.84
C VAL A 6 0.13 -3.30 -17.36
N THR A 7 0.03 -3.61 -16.08
CA THR A 7 -1.15 -4.28 -15.50
C THR A 7 -1.25 -3.95 -14.01
N ASP A 8 -2.44 -4.14 -13.48
CA ASP A 8 -2.76 -4.18 -12.05
C ASP A 8 -2.13 -5.37 -11.30
N ILE A 9 -1.24 -6.14 -11.93
CA ILE A 9 -0.46 -7.19 -11.29
C ILE A 9 0.09 -6.68 -9.95
N ALA A 10 -0.29 -7.42 -8.92
CA ALA A 10 0.09 -7.17 -7.55
C ALA A 10 1.00 -8.29 -7.03
N HIS A 11 1.45 -8.15 -5.78
CA HIS A 11 2.37 -9.08 -5.12
C HIS A 11 1.85 -10.52 -5.11
N GLU A 12 0.53 -10.73 -5.01
CA GLU A 12 -0.08 -12.07 -5.07
C GLU A 12 0.20 -12.78 -6.39
N SER A 13 -0.01 -12.10 -7.53
CA SER A 13 0.18 -12.71 -8.85
C SER A 13 1.63 -13.16 -9.06
N LEU A 14 2.60 -12.37 -8.59
CA LEU A 14 4.03 -12.73 -8.64
C LEU A 14 4.37 -13.85 -7.66
N SER A 15 3.70 -13.89 -6.51
CA SER A 15 4.00 -14.86 -5.46
C SER A 15 3.60 -16.31 -5.81
N ILE A 16 2.65 -16.48 -6.73
CA ILE A 16 2.22 -17.79 -7.25
C ILE A 16 2.75 -18.09 -8.66
N ALA A 17 3.32 -17.10 -9.35
CA ALA A 17 3.92 -17.28 -10.66
C ALA A 17 5.20 -18.11 -10.58
N THR A 18 5.46 -18.89 -11.63
CA THR A 18 6.78 -19.50 -11.83
C THR A 18 7.86 -18.43 -11.73
N THR A 19 8.89 -18.67 -10.91
CA THR A 19 9.98 -17.71 -10.68
C THR A 19 10.56 -17.19 -11.99
N GLY A 20 10.60 -15.86 -12.14
CA GLY A 20 11.14 -15.18 -13.31
C GLY A 20 10.16 -15.05 -14.49
N ALA A 21 8.99 -15.69 -14.47
CA ALA A 21 8.01 -15.60 -15.56
C ALA A 21 7.45 -14.18 -15.74
N SER A 22 7.42 -13.39 -14.67
CA SER A 22 6.91 -12.01 -14.68
C SER A 22 8.00 -10.95 -14.79
N THR A 23 9.29 -11.33 -14.88
CA THR A 23 10.41 -10.38 -14.87
C THR A 23 10.28 -9.32 -15.95
N GLY A 24 10.46 -8.06 -15.55
CA GLY A 24 10.37 -6.90 -16.43
C GLY A 24 8.96 -6.32 -16.57
N THR A 25 7.92 -7.03 -16.14
CA THR A 25 6.53 -6.53 -16.11
C THR A 25 6.43 -5.31 -15.22
N ILE A 26 5.60 -4.34 -15.63
CA ILE A 26 5.39 -3.09 -14.90
C ILE A 26 4.05 -3.14 -14.16
N GLY A 27 4.10 -2.88 -12.86
CA GLY A 27 2.93 -2.72 -12.00
C GLY A 27 2.80 -1.28 -11.52
N VAL A 28 1.56 -0.84 -11.29
CA VAL A 28 1.27 0.48 -10.70
C VAL A 28 0.47 0.28 -9.42
N SER A 29 0.96 0.83 -8.30
CA SER A 29 0.28 0.69 -7.02
C SER A 29 0.64 1.82 -6.05
N SER A 30 -0.18 2.00 -5.01
CA SER A 30 0.16 2.87 -3.88
C SER A 30 1.18 2.23 -2.95
N TYR A 31 1.34 0.89 -2.98
CA TYR A 31 2.22 0.17 -2.07
C TYR A 31 2.97 -0.97 -2.77
N PHE A 32 4.27 -1.05 -2.45
CA PHE A 32 5.10 -2.20 -2.73
C PHE A 32 5.80 -2.66 -1.45
N MET A 33 5.93 -3.98 -1.27
CA MET A 33 6.64 -4.53 -0.11
C MET A 33 8.11 -4.10 -0.07
N SER A 34 8.67 -3.72 -1.21
CA SER A 34 10.04 -3.22 -1.36
C SER A 34 10.25 -1.76 -0.98
N ILE A 35 9.21 -1.04 -0.53
CA ILE A 35 9.37 0.32 -0.02
C ILE A 35 10.32 0.30 1.18
N ASP A 36 11.44 1.02 1.09
CA ASP A 36 12.45 1.05 2.14
C ASP A 36 12.21 2.20 3.12
N ASN A 37 11.42 1.93 4.16
CA ASN A 37 11.20 2.84 5.28
C ASN A 37 10.95 2.03 6.58
N PRO A 38 11.17 2.63 7.76
CA PRO A 38 11.05 1.92 9.03
C PRO A 38 9.61 1.45 9.32
N GLU A 39 8.58 2.19 8.89
CA GLU A 39 7.19 1.81 9.07
C GLU A 39 6.84 0.51 8.34
N ASN A 40 7.34 0.35 7.11
CA ASN A 40 7.13 -0.81 6.27
C ASN A 40 7.86 -2.03 6.81
N GLN A 41 9.14 -1.87 7.17
CA GLN A 41 9.92 -2.96 7.76
C GLN A 41 9.26 -3.47 9.05
N ALA A 42 8.81 -2.55 9.91
CA ALA A 42 8.11 -2.92 11.14
C ALA A 42 6.75 -3.58 10.87
N PHE A 43 6.02 -3.13 9.84
CA PHE A 43 4.76 -3.73 9.42
C PHE A 43 4.95 -5.15 8.88
N LEU A 44 5.89 -5.35 7.95
CA LEU A 44 6.18 -6.65 7.35
C LEU A 44 6.70 -7.66 8.38
N THR A 45 7.55 -7.23 9.33
CA THR A 45 8.00 -8.10 10.43
C THR A 45 6.83 -8.54 11.31
N ARG A 46 5.96 -7.62 11.74
CA ARG A 46 4.79 -7.98 12.58
C ARG A 46 3.80 -8.86 11.82
N TYR A 47 3.53 -8.53 10.56
CA TYR A 47 2.64 -9.30 9.70
C TYR A 47 3.17 -10.73 9.53
N THR A 48 4.44 -10.85 9.15
CA THR A 48 5.10 -12.16 8.98
C THR A 48 5.08 -12.93 10.29
N ALA A 49 5.46 -12.35 11.42
CA ALA A 49 5.42 -13.06 12.71
C ALA A 49 4.01 -13.57 13.09
N ARG A 50 2.95 -12.85 12.69
CA ARG A 50 1.56 -13.21 13.01
C ARG A 50 0.97 -14.26 12.07
N TYR A 51 1.45 -14.32 10.84
CA TYR A 51 0.93 -15.19 9.77
C TYR A 51 1.97 -16.20 9.26
N ALA A 52 3.12 -16.34 9.94
CA ALA A 52 4.25 -17.18 9.52
C ALA A 52 4.01 -18.69 9.58
N ASP A 53 2.98 -19.14 10.29
CA ASP A 53 2.85 -20.54 10.72
C ASP A 53 2.49 -21.56 9.62
N ALA A 54 2.15 -21.16 8.39
CA ALA A 54 1.93 -22.15 7.32
C ALA A 54 2.06 -21.56 5.92
N ARG A 55 2.85 -22.24 5.06
CA ARG A 55 2.72 -22.45 3.59
C ARG A 55 2.36 -21.27 2.67
N ASP A 56 2.23 -20.07 3.17
CA ASP A 56 1.87 -18.90 2.39
C ASP A 56 3.05 -18.46 1.53
N PRO A 57 2.75 -17.98 0.31
CA PRO A 57 3.79 -17.56 -0.59
C PRO A 57 4.57 -16.39 0.04
N ARG A 58 5.89 -16.41 -0.17
CA ARG A 58 6.83 -15.44 0.39
C ARG A 58 7.52 -14.69 -0.73
N LEU A 59 7.78 -13.40 -0.49
CA LEU A 59 8.68 -12.60 -1.30
C LEU A 59 9.85 -12.20 -0.39
N GLY A 60 10.99 -12.86 -0.59
CA GLY A 60 12.12 -12.80 0.33
C GLY A 60 11.79 -13.38 1.70
N SER A 61 12.12 -12.64 2.77
CA SER A 61 11.92 -13.11 4.15
C SER A 61 10.51 -12.89 4.70
N TYR A 62 9.66 -12.15 3.98
CA TYR A 62 8.35 -11.73 4.47
C TYR A 62 7.21 -12.54 3.84
N ALA A 63 6.16 -12.76 4.62
CA ALA A 63 4.88 -13.23 4.08
C ALA A 63 4.33 -12.18 3.11
N VAL A 64 3.75 -12.63 2.00
CA VAL A 64 3.22 -11.72 0.97
C VAL A 64 2.11 -10.86 1.55
N VAL A 65 2.23 -9.54 1.35
CA VAL A 65 1.17 -8.58 1.64
C VAL A 65 0.67 -8.00 0.32
N LEU A 66 -0.63 -8.16 0.10
CA LEU A 66 -1.36 -7.52 -0.99
C LEU A 66 -1.41 -6.00 -0.78
N PRO A 67 -1.27 -5.17 -1.84
CA PRO A 67 -1.53 -3.73 -1.74
C PRO A 67 -2.91 -3.42 -1.16
N HIS A 68 -3.93 -4.24 -1.47
CA HIS A 68 -5.27 -4.16 -0.87
C HIS A 68 -5.26 -4.38 0.64
N GLY A 69 -4.45 -5.33 1.14
CA GLY A 69 -4.30 -5.58 2.57
C GLY A 69 -3.64 -4.38 3.29
N GLU A 70 -2.65 -3.76 2.67
CA GLU A 70 -2.05 -2.54 3.21
C GLU A 70 -3.02 -1.33 3.09
N ASN A 71 -3.87 -1.27 2.05
CA ASN A 71 -4.99 -0.31 1.96
C ASN A 71 -5.99 -0.46 3.11
N THR A 72 -6.39 -1.69 3.46
CA THR A 72 -7.25 -1.95 4.63
C THR A 72 -6.55 -1.52 5.93
N TYR A 73 -5.28 -1.88 6.11
CA TYR A 73 -4.49 -1.46 7.28
C TYR A 73 -4.47 0.06 7.41
N ALA A 74 -4.16 0.76 6.32
CA ALA A 74 -4.12 2.21 6.28
C ALA A 74 -5.47 2.85 6.62
N GLY A 75 -6.57 2.37 6.04
CA GLY A 75 -7.91 2.88 6.31
C GLY A 75 -8.26 2.82 7.80
N ILE A 76 -7.99 1.67 8.45
CA ILE A 76 -8.23 1.51 9.89
C ILE A 76 -7.32 2.43 10.71
N ARG A 77 -6.06 2.64 10.30
CA ARG A 77 -5.13 3.55 10.99
C ARG A 77 -5.57 5.02 10.90
N LEU A 78 -6.01 5.45 9.72
CA LEU A 78 -6.54 6.81 9.50
C LEU A 78 -7.84 7.02 10.29
N PHE A 79 -8.75 6.05 10.26
CA PHE A 79 -9.98 6.08 11.07
C PHE A 79 -9.68 6.17 12.57
N ALA A 80 -8.77 5.33 13.08
CA ALA A 80 -8.39 5.36 14.49
C ALA A 80 -7.80 6.72 14.90
N GLU A 81 -7.04 7.37 14.02
CA GLU A 81 -6.50 8.71 14.28
C GLU A 81 -7.57 9.80 14.25
N ALA A 82 -8.55 9.69 13.36
CA ALA A 82 -9.71 10.58 13.34
C ALA A 82 -10.55 10.45 14.63
N VAL A 83 -10.77 9.22 15.11
CA VAL A 83 -11.46 8.95 16.38
C VAL A 83 -10.72 9.59 17.57
N ARG A 84 -9.38 9.47 17.62
CA ARG A 84 -8.57 10.12 18.66
C ARG A 84 -8.69 11.63 18.59
N SER A 85 -8.58 12.20 17.39
CA SER A 85 -8.68 13.65 17.17
C SER A 85 -10.07 14.19 17.52
N ALA A 86 -11.13 13.44 17.22
CA ALA A 86 -12.51 13.80 17.55
C ALA A 86 -12.86 13.62 19.04
N GLY A 87 -12.07 12.83 19.77
CA GLY A 87 -12.37 12.39 21.14
C GLY A 87 -13.68 11.58 21.22
N SER A 88 -14.09 10.93 20.13
CA SER A 88 -15.39 10.26 20.01
C SER A 88 -15.41 9.26 18.86
N VAL A 89 -16.31 8.28 18.94
CA VAL A 89 -16.64 7.34 17.86
C VAL A 89 -17.93 7.72 17.12
N ASP A 90 -18.52 8.88 17.45
CA ASP A 90 -19.67 9.43 16.72
C ASP A 90 -19.30 9.71 15.25
N ALA A 91 -20.15 9.25 14.33
CA ALA A 91 -19.84 9.24 12.90
C ALA A 91 -19.59 10.65 12.34
N GLU A 92 -20.42 11.64 12.71
CA GLU A 92 -20.29 13.00 12.19
C GLU A 92 -19.07 13.70 12.77
N ARG A 93 -18.76 13.47 14.05
CA ARG A 93 -17.52 13.97 14.67
C ARG A 93 -16.27 13.37 14.04
N VAL A 94 -16.27 12.07 13.74
CA VAL A 94 -15.15 11.40 13.06
C VAL A 94 -14.99 11.93 11.64
N LYS A 95 -16.09 12.07 10.89
CA LYS A 95 -16.07 12.61 9.52
C LYS A 95 -15.52 14.04 9.48
N ALA A 96 -15.90 14.88 10.44
CA ALA A 96 -15.37 16.24 10.56
C ALA A 96 -13.86 16.27 10.89
N ALA A 97 -13.32 15.25 11.56
CA ALA A 97 -11.90 15.17 11.91
C ALA A 97 -11.02 14.59 10.80
N LEU A 98 -11.57 13.76 9.90
CA LEU A 98 -10.82 13.06 8.85
C LEU A 98 -9.90 13.99 8.02
N PRO A 99 -10.32 15.17 7.55
CA PRO A 99 -9.48 16.04 6.71
C PRO A 99 -8.17 16.51 7.36
N ALA A 100 -8.09 16.50 8.69
CA ALA A 100 -6.89 16.90 9.44
C ALA A 100 -5.93 15.73 9.70
N VAL A 101 -6.34 14.49 9.42
CA VAL A 101 -5.56 13.30 9.74
C VAL A 101 -4.41 13.12 8.76
N SER A 102 -3.21 12.89 9.30
CA SER A 102 -2.07 12.37 8.55
C SER A 102 -1.23 11.43 9.41
N VAL A 103 -0.93 10.24 8.89
CA VAL A 103 -0.27 9.16 9.64
C VAL A 103 0.91 8.60 8.83
N ALA A 104 2.01 8.28 9.53
CA ALA A 104 3.10 7.49 8.96
C ALA A 104 2.66 6.03 8.80
N LEU A 105 2.69 5.52 7.58
CA LEU A 105 2.22 4.19 7.19
C LEU A 105 3.29 3.45 6.38
N PRO A 106 3.15 2.12 6.15
CA PRO A 106 4.10 1.34 5.34
C PRO A 106 4.36 1.97 3.96
N ARG A 107 3.31 2.48 3.32
CA ARG A 107 3.43 3.21 2.04
C ARG A 107 4.03 4.62 2.14
N GLY A 108 4.47 5.07 3.30
CA GLY A 108 4.84 6.45 3.61
C GLY A 108 3.69 7.28 4.18
N ARG A 109 3.98 8.54 4.49
CA ARG A 109 3.00 9.44 5.13
C ARG A 109 1.79 9.65 4.24
N THR A 110 0.61 9.35 4.79
CA THR A 110 -0.67 9.34 4.09
C THR A 110 -1.66 10.21 4.84
N GLY A 111 -2.57 10.88 4.13
CA GLY A 111 -3.63 11.70 4.71
C GLY A 111 -4.98 11.47 4.05
N VAL A 112 -5.94 12.34 4.35
CA VAL A 112 -7.27 12.34 3.73
C VAL A 112 -7.49 13.67 3.01
N SER A 113 -8.22 13.67 1.90
CA SER A 113 -8.62 14.87 1.17
C SER A 113 -9.47 15.79 2.02
N HIS A 114 -9.54 17.07 1.63
CA HIS A 114 -10.26 18.10 2.39
C HIS A 114 -11.76 17.78 2.56
N ASP A 115 -12.38 17.14 1.57
CA ASP A 115 -13.77 16.68 1.61
C ASP A 115 -13.96 15.40 2.47
N GLY A 116 -12.89 14.81 2.99
CA GLY A 116 -12.91 13.58 3.76
C GLY A 116 -13.15 12.30 2.94
N GLY A 117 -13.29 12.40 1.62
CA GLY A 117 -13.76 11.30 0.76
C GLY A 117 -12.65 10.40 0.19
N HIS A 118 -11.40 10.86 0.14
CA HIS A 118 -10.32 10.15 -0.52
C HIS A 118 -9.04 10.09 0.33
N VAL A 119 -8.34 8.97 0.21
CA VAL A 119 -7.00 8.82 0.81
C VAL A 119 -5.97 9.46 -0.11
N LEU A 120 -5.19 10.40 0.43
CA LEU A 120 -4.06 11.02 -0.26
C LEU A 120 -2.81 10.17 -0.06
N CYS A 121 -2.39 9.47 -1.11
CA CYS A 121 -1.22 8.59 -1.11
C CYS A 121 -0.40 8.72 -2.39
N GLN A 122 0.87 8.30 -2.35
CA GLN A 122 1.71 8.27 -3.54
C GLN A 122 1.23 7.20 -4.54
N THR A 123 1.41 7.47 -5.82
CA THR A 123 1.28 6.46 -6.89
C THR A 123 2.67 6.05 -7.34
N ARG A 124 2.95 4.75 -7.37
CA ARG A 124 4.28 4.21 -7.65
C ARG A 124 4.26 3.28 -8.85
N ILE A 125 5.33 3.35 -9.64
CA ILE A 125 5.58 2.44 -10.76
C ILE A 125 6.65 1.45 -10.29
N GLY A 126 6.32 0.16 -10.33
CA GLY A 126 7.22 -0.91 -9.97
C GLY A 126 7.55 -1.82 -11.16
N GLN A 127 8.75 -2.37 -11.19
CA GLN A 127 9.17 -3.40 -12.14
C GLN A 127 9.46 -4.72 -11.42
N ALA A 128 8.82 -5.78 -11.90
CA ALA A 128 9.00 -7.13 -11.39
C ALA A 128 10.44 -7.63 -11.66
N LEU A 129 11.07 -8.18 -10.63
CA LEU A 129 12.42 -8.72 -10.67
C LEU A 129 12.42 -10.24 -10.91
N ALA A 130 13.60 -10.85 -11.02
CA ALA A 130 13.75 -12.29 -11.24
C ALA A 130 13.32 -13.14 -10.04
N ASP A 131 13.32 -12.56 -8.85
CA ASP A 131 12.92 -13.20 -7.59
C ASP A 131 11.45 -12.95 -7.23
N ASN A 132 10.64 -12.51 -8.21
CA ASN A 132 9.22 -12.16 -8.05
C ASN A 132 8.95 -10.99 -7.08
N SER A 133 9.97 -10.23 -6.67
CA SER A 133 9.80 -8.95 -5.98
C SER A 133 9.61 -7.79 -6.97
N PHE A 134 9.36 -6.59 -6.45
CA PHE A 134 9.29 -5.37 -7.26
C PHE A 134 10.41 -4.41 -6.90
N SER A 135 11.10 -3.86 -7.89
CA SER A 135 11.88 -2.62 -7.74
C SER A 135 10.97 -1.42 -8.02
N ILE A 136 11.12 -0.33 -7.26
CA ILE A 136 10.39 0.91 -7.55
C ILE A 136 11.18 1.70 -8.59
N LEU A 137 10.55 1.99 -9.72
CA LEU A 137 11.15 2.78 -10.80
C LEU A 137 10.91 4.28 -10.60
N ASP A 138 9.69 4.65 -10.22
CA ASP A 138 9.29 6.04 -10.04
C ASP A 138 8.13 6.14 -9.05
N SER A 139 7.92 7.34 -8.51
CA SER A 139 6.84 7.65 -7.58
C SER A 139 6.39 9.09 -7.75
N ILE A 140 5.10 9.30 -7.95
CA ILE A 140 4.49 10.62 -7.94
C ILE A 140 3.73 10.83 -6.63
N GLY A 141 3.74 12.08 -6.16
CA GLY A 141 2.98 12.49 -4.98
C GLY A 141 1.47 12.25 -5.12
N PRO A 142 0.70 12.48 -4.05
CA PRO A 142 -0.75 12.33 -4.11
C PRO A 142 -1.35 13.17 -5.24
N VAL A 143 -2.05 12.49 -6.16
CA VAL A 143 -2.86 13.15 -7.18
C VAL A 143 -4.21 13.43 -6.56
N THR A 144 -4.58 14.70 -6.47
CA THR A 144 -5.91 15.08 -5.97
C THR A 144 -6.97 14.55 -6.94
N PRO A 145 -7.96 13.79 -6.44
CA PRO A 145 -9.04 13.31 -7.28
C PRO A 145 -9.85 14.49 -7.79
N VAL A 146 -10.11 14.50 -9.10
CA VAL A 146 -11.05 15.41 -9.73
C VAL A 146 -12.31 14.61 -10.01
N CYS A 147 -13.34 14.80 -9.20
CA CYS A 147 -14.67 14.26 -9.48
C CYS A 147 -15.43 15.30 -10.30
N GLU A 148 -15.51 15.12 -11.61
CA GLU A 148 -16.48 15.85 -12.42
C GLU A 148 -17.87 15.29 -12.08
N GLY A 149 -18.71 16.14 -11.49
CA GLY A 149 -20.06 15.80 -11.05
C GLY A 149 -21.07 15.71 -12.19
#